data_AF-A0A6B3G371-F1
#
_entry.id   AF-A0A6B3G371-F1
#
_cell.length_a   1.000
_cell.length_b   1.000
_cell.length_c   1.000
_cell.angle_alpha   90.00
_cell.angle_beta   90.00
_cell.angle_gamma   90.00
#
_symmetry.space_group_name_H-M   'P 1'
#
loop_
_entity.id
_entity.type
_entity.pdbx_description
1 polymer ?
#
loop_
_entity_poly.entity_id
_entity_poly.type
_entity_poly.pdbx_seq_one_letter_code
_entity_poly.pdbx_strand_id
1 'polypeptide(L)' 'HGAVVTATATDARLRVEVQDFASEDLPAPYVPNADDGTHGRGLILVRSLADAWGVEAQALGKTVWFELHGGRP' A
#
# COMPACT_ATOMS: atom_id res chain seq x y z
N HIS A 1 -7.22 11.42 10.82
CA HIS A 1 -5.91 11.04 10.26
C HIS A 1 -6.05 10.93 8.76
N GLY A 2 -5.21 11.65 8.01
CA GLY A 2 -5.27 11.67 6.55
C GLY A 2 -4.20 10.76 5.95
N ALA A 3 -4.53 10.07 4.87
CA ALA A 3 -3.58 9.40 4.03
C ALA A 3 -3.54 10.10 2.66
N VAL A 4 -2.34 10.28 2.11
CA VAL A 4 -2.15 10.79 0.75
C VAL A 4 -1.85 9.60 -0.16
N VAL A 5 -2.59 9.51 -1.26
CA VAL A 5 -2.36 8.51 -2.30
C VAL A 5 -1.76 9.18 -3.51
N THR A 6 -0.62 8.68 -3.97
CA THR A 6 0.05 9.10 -5.19
C THR A 6 0.09 7.93 -6.16
N ALA A 7 -0.35 8.16 -7.40
CA ALA A 7 -0.30 7.17 -8.46
C ALA A 7 0.51 7.73 -9.63
N THR A 8 1.50 6.97 -10.09
CA THR A 8 2.32 7.31 -11.26
C THR A 8 2.20 6.17 -12.27
N ALA A 9 1.74 6.50 -13.47
CA ALA A 9 1.52 5.55 -14.55
C ALA A 9 2.46 5.82 -15.72
N THR A 10 2.93 4.73 -16.33
CA THR A 10 3.65 4.67 -17.60
C THR A 10 3.01 3.58 -18.45
N ASP A 11 3.34 3.50 -19.74
CA ASP A 11 2.82 2.46 -20.64
C ASP A 11 3.15 1.03 -20.16
N ALA A 12 4.19 0.86 -19.35
CA ALA A 12 4.64 -0.46 -18.88
C ALA A 12 4.32 -0.74 -17.41
N ARG A 13 3.97 0.29 -16.61
CA ARG A 13 3.89 0.16 -15.16
C ARG A 13 2.99 1.21 -14.52
N LEU A 14 2.15 0.77 -13.59
CA LEU A 14 1.47 1.60 -12.60
C LEU A 14 2.17 1.44 -11.25
N ARG A 15 2.59 2.54 -10.63
CA ARG A 15 3.10 2.63 -9.27
C ARG A 15 2.09 3.38 -8.41
N VAL A 16 1.73 2.81 -7.26
CA VAL A 16 0.85 3.46 -6.29
C VAL A 16 1.54 3.51 -4.94
N GLU A 17 1.46 4.66 -4.29
CA GLU A 17 2.06 4.94 -2.99
C GLU A 17 1.01 5.54 -2.07
N VAL A 18 0.90 5.01 -0.87
CA VAL A 18 -0.03 5.46 0.17
C VAL A 18 0.78 5.89 1.36
N GLN A 19 0.88 7.21 1.55
CA GLN A 19 1.55 7.80 2.68
C GLN A 19 0.54 8.07 3.79
N ASP A 20 0.77 7.42 4.93
CA ASP A 20 0.00 7.60 6.15
C ASP A 20 0.84 8.40 7.14
N PHE A 21 0.34 9.57 7.54
CA PHE A 21 1.00 10.51 8.45
C PHE A 21 0.61 10.30 9.93
N ALA A 22 0.12 9.10 10.29
CA ALA A 22 -0.12 8.77 11.69
C ALA A 22 1.18 8.88 12.50
N SER A 23 1.18 9.80 13.45
CA SER A 23 2.23 9.99 14.45
C SER A 23 2.33 8.76 15.36
N GLU A 24 3.57 8.25 15.47
CA GLU A 24 4.10 7.33 16.49
C GLU A 24 3.91 5.80 16.34
N ASP A 25 2.92 5.30 15.59
CA ASP A 25 2.74 3.85 15.45
C ASP A 25 3.25 3.32 14.09
N LEU A 26 4.44 2.69 14.11
CA LEU A 26 4.95 1.89 13.00
C LEU A 26 3.94 0.77 12.67
N PRO A 27 3.71 0.45 11.38
CA PRO A 27 2.84 -0.64 10.99
C PRO A 27 3.48 -1.97 11.40
N ALA A 28 3.00 -2.57 12.48
CA ALA A 28 3.28 -3.97 12.75
C ALA A 28 2.60 -4.82 11.66
N PRO A 29 3.15 -6.00 11.28
CA PRO A 29 2.44 -6.97 10.46
C PRO A 29 1.10 -7.31 11.13
N TYR A 30 0.02 -6.78 10.58
CA TYR A 30 -1.33 -6.98 11.10
C TYR A 30 -1.93 -8.24 10.46
N VAL A 31 -2.31 -9.20 11.31
CA VAL A 31 -3.07 -10.38 10.92
C VAL A 31 -4.56 -10.03 11.10
N PRO A 32 -5.36 -9.93 10.02
CA PRO A 32 -6.76 -9.55 10.13
C PRO A 32 -7.55 -10.58 10.93
N ASN A 33 -8.40 -10.12 11.85
CA ASN A 33 -9.35 -11.00 12.52
C ASN A 33 -10.69 -10.95 11.77
N ALA A 34 -11.46 -12.04 11.85
CA ALA A 34 -12.67 -12.23 11.03
C ALA A 34 -13.79 -11.18 11.29
N ASP A 35 -13.70 -10.43 12.38
CA ASP A 35 -14.68 -9.42 12.80
C ASP A 35 -14.33 -7.97 12.36
N ASP A 36 -13.23 -7.76 11.64
CA ASP A 36 -12.70 -6.42 11.31
C ASP A 36 -13.32 -5.79 10.03
N GLY A 37 -14.55 -6.13 9.64
CA GLY A 37 -15.24 -5.51 8.50
C GLY A 37 -14.40 -5.41 7.19
N THR A 38 -14.58 -4.34 6.41
CA THR A 38 -13.81 -4.06 5.16
C THR A 38 -12.37 -3.59 5.40
N HIS A 39 -11.97 -3.40 6.66
CA HIS A 39 -10.66 -2.88 7.04
C HIS A 39 -9.60 -4.00 6.90
N GLY A 40 -8.36 -3.66 6.59
CA GLY A 40 -7.25 -4.64 6.53
C GLY A 40 -7.12 -5.51 5.26
N ARG A 41 -8.11 -5.51 4.35
CA ARG A 41 -8.01 -6.27 3.09
C ARG A 41 -7.19 -5.60 1.98
N GLY A 42 -6.93 -4.29 2.10
CA GLY A 42 -6.17 -3.54 1.11
C GLY A 42 -4.78 -4.11 0.86
N LEU A 43 -4.07 -4.50 1.93
CA LEU A 43 -2.75 -5.14 1.82
C LEU A 43 -2.82 -6.55 1.23
N ILE A 44 -3.91 -7.29 1.43
CA ILE A 44 -4.10 -8.62 0.82
C ILE A 44 -4.26 -8.48 -0.70
N LEU A 45 -5.04 -7.51 -1.16
CA LEU A 45 -5.22 -7.23 -2.58
C LEU A 45 -3.90 -6.78 -3.21
N VAL A 46 -3.18 -5.87 -2.56
CA VAL A 46 -1.84 -5.45 -2.96
C VAL A 46 -0.90 -6.64 -3.06
N ARG A 47 -0.83 -7.50 -2.03
CA ARG A 47 0.04 -8.67 -2.03
C ARG A 47 -0.32 -9.70 -3.11
N SER A 48 -1.60 -9.79 -3.48
CA SER A 48 -2.09 -10.79 -4.43
C SER A 48 -1.99 -10.34 -5.88
N LEU A 49 -2.08 -9.03 -6.14
CA LEU A 49 -2.13 -8.47 -7.49
C LEU A 49 -0.85 -7.75 -7.90
N ALA A 50 -0.03 -7.29 -6.95
CA ALA A 50 1.17 -6.54 -7.26
C ALA A 50 2.30 -7.43 -7.75
N ASP A 51 2.95 -7.00 -8.81
CA ASP A 51 4.20 -7.61 -9.28
C ASP A 51 5.35 -7.30 -8.32
N ALA A 52 5.32 -6.13 -7.69
CA ALA A 52 6.20 -5.75 -6.61
C ALA A 52 5.46 -4.87 -5.59
N TRP A 53 5.75 -5.04 -4.31
CA TRP A 53 5.19 -4.20 -3.25
C TRP A 53 6.14 -4.10 -2.07
N GLY A 54 5.98 -3.06 -1.25
CA GLY A 54 6.84 -2.81 -0.11
C GLY A 54 6.26 -1.78 0.85
N VAL A 55 6.95 -1.61 1.98
CA VAL A 55 6.65 -0.61 3.00
C VAL A 55 7.94 0.12 3.33
N GLU A 56 7.90 1.44 3.28
CA GLU A 56 9.01 2.32 3.63
C GLU A 56 8.63 3.14 4.86
N ALA A 57 9.43 3.03 5.93
CA ALA A 57 9.28 3.89 7.09
C ALA A 57 9.76 5.30 6.73
N GLN A 58 9.00 6.30 7.13
CA GLN A 58 9.33 7.71 6.95
C GLN A 58 9.40 8.40 8.32
N ALA A 59 10.12 9.52 8.40
CA ALA A 59 10.31 10.24 9.66
C ALA A 59 9.00 10.63 10.37
N LEU A 60 7.89 10.76 9.62
CA LEU A 60 6.56 11.13 10.13
C LEU A 60 5.47 10.12 9.74
N GLY A 61 5.82 8.83 9.59
CA GLY A 61 4.84 7.78 9.34
C GLY A 61 5.36 6.66 8.46
N LYS A 62 4.52 6.17 7.55
CA LYS A 62 4.86 5.07 6.63
C LYS A 62 4.35 5.36 5.23
N THR A 63 5.05 4.84 4.25
CA THR A 63 4.57 4.75 2.87
C THR A 63 4.44 3.28 2.50
N VAL A 64 3.23 2.84 2.16
CA VAL A 64 3.01 1.52 1.54
C VAL A 64 2.95 1.71 0.04
N TRP A 65 3.62 0.87 -0.72
CA TRP A 65 3.65 0.98 -2.17
C TRP A 65 3.44 -0.35 -2.87
N PHE A 66 2.92 -0.27 -4.10
CA PHE A 66 2.84 -1.41 -5.00
C PHE A 66 2.96 -1.03 -6.46
N GLU A 67 3.33 -2.01 -7.27
CA GLU A 67 3.55 -1.91 -8.70
C GLU A 67 2.73 -2.97 -9.44
N LEU A 68 2.13 -2.55 -10.53
CA LEU A 68 1.49 -3.42 -11.52
C LEU A 68 2.18 -3.17 -12.86
N HIS A 69 2.67 -4.22 -13.51
CA HIS A 69 3.13 -4.17 -14.88
C HIS A 69 1.91 -4.23 -15.81
N GLY A 70 1.91 -3.36 -16.81
CA GLY A 70 0.93 -3.45 -17.88
C GLY A 70 1.08 -4.81 -18.55
N GLY A 71 0.03 -5.64 -18.49
CA GLY A 71 -0.08 -6.78 -19.40
C GLY A 71 0.14 -6.25 -20.83
N ARG A 72 0.98 -6.95 -21.58
CA ARG A 72 1.36 -6.62 -22.96
C ARG A 72 0.12 -6.14 -23.75
N PRO A 73 0.20 -5.03 -24.51
CA PRO A 73 -0.94 -4.50 -25.26
C PRO A 73 -1.58 -5.54 -26.18
#